data_AF-A0A5M9I7Q3-F1
#
_entry.id   AF-A0A5M9I7Q3-F1
#
_cell.length_a   1.000
_cell.length_b   1.000
_cell.length_c   1.000
_cell.angle_alpha   90.00
_cell.angle_beta   90.00
_cell.angle_gamma   90.00
#
_symmetry.space_group_name_H-M   'P 1'
#
loop_
_entity.id
_entity.type
_entity.pdbx_description
1 polymer ?
#
loop_
_entity_poly.entity_id
_entity_poly.type
_entity_poly.pdbx_seq_one_letter_code
_entity_poly.pdbx_strand_id
1 'polypeptide(L)'
;MIPVILSGGSGSRLWPLSRKQFPKQFLALTGEHTLFQQTLERLVFEGMDSPIVVCNKDHRFIVNEQLANRKLECQRILMEPFGRNTAPAVALTAMMLVNEGRDELMLVLPADHVIDDQKALQRALALATVAAERGEMVLFGVPATRPETGYGYIKSTNDSLLPEGVSRVQQFVEKPDEKRAVEFVKSGGYFWNSGMFLFRASRFLEELKKHDPDIYDTCVLTLERSQQDADTVTFDEATFACCPDNSIDYAVMEKTQRACVVPLSAGWSDVGCWASLWAVNDKDANGNVTKGDVVIQDSKNCMIHGNGKLVSVIGLENIVVVETKDAMMIAHKDKVQGVKQMVNTLNEQGRSETQNHCEVYRPWGSYDSVDMGGRFQVKHISVKPGACLSLQMHHHRAEHWIVVSGTAEVTCDENVFLLCENQSTYIPIASVHRLRNPGKIPLEIIEVQSGSYLGEDDIERFEDIYGRSTPVERGVSVKTIAQ
;
A
#
# COMPACT_ATOMS: atom_id res chain seq x y z
N MET A 1 -15.03 9.37 -15.40
CA MET A 1 -13.59 9.63 -15.17
C MET A 1 -13.11 8.50 -14.30
N ILE A 2 -11.95 7.90 -14.60
CA ILE A 2 -11.48 6.69 -13.91
C ILE A 2 -10.42 7.08 -12.87
N PRO A 3 -10.63 6.77 -11.57
CA PRO A 3 -9.56 6.85 -10.58
C PRO A 3 -8.51 5.75 -10.81
N VAL A 4 -7.24 6.14 -10.74
CA VAL A 4 -6.09 5.25 -10.76
C VAL A 4 -5.35 5.42 -9.44
N ILE A 5 -5.49 4.44 -8.55
CA ILE A 5 -4.99 4.49 -7.19
C ILE A 5 -3.61 3.83 -7.13
N LEU A 6 -2.58 4.62 -6.91
CA LEU A 6 -1.20 4.15 -6.79
C LEU A 6 -0.90 3.73 -5.34
N SER A 7 -0.79 2.42 -5.12
CA SER A 7 -0.56 1.78 -3.81
C SER A 7 0.78 1.04 -3.77
N GLY A 8 1.86 1.70 -4.20
CA GLY A 8 3.22 1.12 -4.25
C GLY A 8 4.18 1.56 -3.14
N GLY A 9 3.81 2.53 -2.31
CA GLY A 9 4.69 3.07 -1.28
C GLY A 9 5.01 2.05 -0.18
N SER A 10 6.26 2.02 0.32
CA SER A 10 6.68 1.18 1.45
C SER A 10 6.49 1.83 2.82
N GLY A 11 6.36 3.16 2.86
CA GLY A 11 6.06 3.91 4.08
C GLY A 11 7.16 3.95 5.14
N SER A 12 8.41 3.57 4.83
CA SER A 12 9.48 3.30 5.82
C SER A 12 9.75 4.37 6.88
N ARG A 13 9.42 5.64 6.62
CA ARG A 13 9.54 6.75 7.59
C ARG A 13 8.55 6.67 8.76
N LEU A 14 7.53 5.81 8.66
CA LEU A 14 6.56 5.52 9.70
C LEU A 14 6.85 4.20 10.41
N TRP A 15 8.05 3.64 10.26
CA TRP A 15 8.52 2.58 11.15
C TRP A 15 8.48 3.08 12.60
N PRO A 16 8.10 2.26 13.59
CA PRO A 16 7.83 0.83 13.55
C PRO A 16 6.36 0.49 13.31
N LEU A 17 5.52 1.40 12.82
CA LEU A 17 4.15 1.04 12.46
C LEU A 17 4.08 0.47 11.04
N SER A 18 4.73 1.14 10.08
CA SER A 18 4.83 0.62 8.71
C SER A 18 5.86 -0.51 8.61
N ARG A 19 5.58 -1.49 7.75
CA ARG A 19 6.48 -2.60 7.37
C ARG A 19 6.45 -2.78 5.87
N LYS A 20 7.42 -3.51 5.29
CA LYS A 20 7.42 -3.81 3.85
C LYS A 20 6.13 -4.53 3.40
N GLN A 21 5.67 -5.49 4.19
CA GLN A 21 4.43 -6.25 3.91
C GLN A 21 3.15 -5.53 4.35
N PHE A 22 3.27 -4.51 5.22
CA PHE A 22 2.13 -3.70 5.68
C PHE A 22 2.48 -2.21 5.58
N PRO A 23 2.50 -1.64 4.36
CA PRO A 23 2.91 -0.27 4.17
C PRO A 23 1.91 0.79 4.67
N LYS A 24 2.33 2.06 4.63
CA LYS A 24 1.59 3.16 5.26
C LYS A 24 0.16 3.34 4.78
N GLN A 25 -0.15 3.06 3.51
CA GLN A 25 -1.50 3.22 2.97
C GLN A 25 -2.53 2.34 3.69
N PHE A 26 -2.10 1.23 4.27
CA PHE A 26 -2.98 0.31 4.99
C PHE A 26 -3.01 0.57 6.50
N LEU A 27 -2.45 1.69 6.95
CA LEU A 27 -2.50 2.12 8.34
C LEU A 27 -3.65 3.10 8.55
N ALA A 28 -4.44 2.90 9.61
CA ALA A 28 -5.40 3.87 10.10
C ALA A 28 -4.68 4.93 10.94
N LEU A 29 -4.27 6.03 10.32
CA LEU A 29 -3.36 7.02 10.94
C LEU A 29 -4.04 8.30 11.44
N THR A 30 -5.12 8.72 10.79
CA THR A 30 -5.84 9.97 11.06
C THR A 30 -7.31 9.73 11.45
N GLY A 31 -7.66 8.48 11.74
CA GLY A 31 -9.02 8.08 12.07
C GLY A 31 -9.13 6.57 12.23
N GLU A 32 -10.32 6.05 12.00
CA GLU A 32 -10.63 4.61 12.10
C GLU A 32 -10.29 3.85 10.82
N HIS A 33 -10.43 4.49 9.65
CA HIS A 33 -10.15 3.87 8.36
C HIS A 33 -8.70 4.07 7.92
N THR A 34 -8.19 3.13 7.13
CA THR A 34 -6.85 3.23 6.54
C THR A 34 -6.77 4.34 5.50
N LEU A 35 -5.57 4.87 5.22
CA LEU A 35 -5.42 5.91 4.19
C LEU A 35 -5.92 5.44 2.81
N PHE A 36 -5.71 4.17 2.48
CA PHE A 36 -6.22 3.54 1.26
C PHE A 36 -7.75 3.56 1.22
N GLN A 37 -8.41 3.13 2.31
CA GLN A 37 -9.88 3.17 2.41
C GLN A 37 -10.41 4.60 2.34
N GLN A 38 -9.81 5.54 3.06
CA GLN A 38 -10.19 6.95 3.02
C GLN A 38 -10.06 7.55 1.60
N THR A 39 -9.05 7.11 0.84
CA THR A 39 -8.83 7.55 -0.55
C THR A 39 -9.90 7.02 -1.48
N LEU A 40 -10.35 5.77 -1.31
CA LEU A 40 -11.44 5.22 -2.11
C LEU A 40 -12.79 5.86 -1.74
N GLU A 41 -13.07 6.01 -0.45
CA GLU A 41 -14.34 6.56 0.04
C GLU A 41 -14.58 8.01 -0.42
N ARG A 42 -13.54 8.85 -0.43
CA ARG A 42 -13.67 10.25 -0.88
C ARG A 42 -13.97 10.38 -2.39
N LEU A 43 -13.75 9.32 -3.16
CA LEU A 43 -13.98 9.26 -4.60
C LEU A 43 -15.35 8.68 -4.98
N VAL A 44 -16.16 8.27 -4.00
CA VAL A 44 -17.53 7.78 -4.23
C VAL A 44 -18.47 8.97 -4.40
N PHE A 45 -18.55 9.51 -5.62
CA PHE A 45 -19.52 10.54 -6.01
C PHE A 45 -19.85 10.46 -7.52
N GLU A 46 -20.92 11.15 -7.93
CA GLU A 46 -21.44 11.10 -9.30
C GLU A 46 -20.39 11.54 -10.34
N GLY A 47 -20.28 10.79 -11.44
CA GLY A 47 -19.32 11.05 -12.53
C GLY A 47 -17.96 10.36 -12.37
N MET A 48 -17.73 9.69 -11.23
CA MET A 48 -16.56 8.85 -11.02
C MET A 48 -16.87 7.38 -11.34
N ASP A 49 -16.02 6.77 -12.16
CA ASP A 49 -16.09 5.33 -12.47
C ASP A 49 -15.45 4.50 -11.35
N SER A 50 -15.68 3.18 -11.37
CA SER A 50 -14.99 2.27 -10.45
C SER A 50 -13.47 2.38 -10.59
N PRO A 51 -12.71 2.42 -9.48
CA PRO A 51 -11.28 2.67 -9.50
C PRO A 51 -10.49 1.50 -10.08
N ILE A 52 -9.32 1.80 -10.65
CA ILE A 52 -8.26 0.84 -10.92
C ILE A 52 -7.19 1.00 -9.85
N VAL A 53 -6.82 -0.10 -9.18
CA VAL A 53 -5.79 -0.09 -8.13
C VAL A 53 -4.51 -0.66 -8.69
N VAL A 54 -3.39 0.06 -8.55
CA VAL A 54 -2.05 -0.43 -8.89
C VAL A 54 -1.29 -0.69 -7.60
N CYS A 55 -0.85 -1.92 -7.37
CA CYS A 55 -0.13 -2.30 -6.16
C CYS A 55 0.97 -3.32 -6.45
N ASN A 56 1.86 -3.53 -5.48
CA ASN A 56 2.78 -4.66 -5.57
C ASN A 56 2.01 -6.00 -5.48
N LYS A 57 2.48 -7.04 -6.17
CA LYS A 57 1.91 -8.40 -6.12
C LYS A 57 1.80 -8.95 -4.69
N ASP A 58 2.77 -8.61 -3.83
CA ASP A 58 2.79 -9.02 -2.42
C ASP A 58 1.67 -8.36 -1.59
N HIS A 59 1.11 -7.24 -2.06
CA HIS A 59 0.04 -6.52 -1.39
C HIS A 59 -1.36 -6.88 -1.92
N ARG A 60 -1.47 -7.83 -2.87
CA ARG A 60 -2.76 -8.25 -3.45
C ARG A 60 -3.79 -8.61 -2.37
N PHE A 61 -3.40 -9.39 -1.38
CA PHE A 61 -4.34 -9.91 -0.39
C PHE A 61 -4.86 -8.82 0.56
N ILE A 62 -3.97 -7.92 0.99
CA ILE A 62 -4.38 -6.79 1.83
C ILE A 62 -5.24 -5.78 1.07
N VAL A 63 -4.94 -5.50 -0.20
CA VAL A 63 -5.81 -4.64 -1.02
C VAL A 63 -7.22 -5.22 -1.11
N ASN A 64 -7.36 -6.52 -1.42
CA ASN A 64 -8.64 -7.19 -1.48
C ASN A 64 -9.38 -7.20 -0.13
N GLU A 65 -8.65 -7.39 0.96
CA GLU A 65 -9.21 -7.36 2.31
C GLU A 65 -9.77 -5.98 2.67
N GLN A 66 -9.01 -4.93 2.37
CA GLN A 66 -9.39 -3.55 2.66
C GLN A 66 -10.61 -3.11 1.85
N LEU A 67 -10.70 -3.53 0.58
CA LEU A 67 -11.86 -3.33 -0.28
C LEU A 67 -13.09 -4.06 0.27
N ALA A 68 -12.96 -5.36 0.59
CA ALA A 68 -14.04 -6.18 1.09
C ALA A 68 -14.63 -5.66 2.41
N ASN A 69 -13.77 -5.23 3.36
CA ASN A 69 -14.18 -4.70 4.66
C ASN A 69 -15.08 -3.47 4.56
N ARG A 70 -14.94 -2.70 3.47
CA ARG A 70 -15.74 -1.50 3.22
C ARG A 70 -16.81 -1.70 2.15
N LYS A 71 -16.92 -2.92 1.61
CA LYS A 71 -17.79 -3.24 0.45
C LYS A 71 -17.54 -2.29 -0.72
N LEU A 72 -16.27 -1.95 -0.92
CA LEU A 72 -15.82 -1.14 -2.05
C LEU A 72 -15.44 -2.09 -3.19
N GLU A 73 -15.78 -1.68 -4.41
CA GLU A 73 -15.45 -2.42 -5.62
C GLU A 73 -14.39 -1.64 -6.41
N CYS A 74 -13.54 -2.37 -7.12
CA CYS A 74 -12.61 -1.81 -8.09
C CYS A 74 -12.83 -2.51 -9.43
N GLN A 75 -12.61 -1.79 -10.54
CA GLN A 75 -12.71 -2.39 -11.86
C GLN A 75 -11.57 -3.37 -12.13
N ARG A 76 -10.34 -3.02 -11.72
CA ARG A 76 -9.18 -3.90 -11.84
C ARG A 76 -8.16 -3.68 -10.73
N ILE A 77 -7.38 -4.72 -10.45
CA ILE A 77 -6.14 -4.67 -9.66
C ILE A 77 -4.96 -5.00 -10.58
N LEU A 78 -4.05 -4.05 -10.74
CA LEU A 78 -2.82 -4.21 -11.52
C LEU A 78 -1.65 -4.47 -10.58
N MET A 79 -0.95 -5.59 -10.78
CA MET A 79 0.05 -6.08 -9.84
C MET A 79 1.46 -5.94 -10.41
N GLU A 80 2.25 -5.06 -9.79
CA GLU A 80 3.66 -4.89 -10.05
C GLU A 80 4.48 -5.98 -9.35
N PRO A 81 5.40 -6.67 -10.05
CA PRO A 81 6.25 -7.68 -9.42
C PRO A 81 7.23 -7.07 -8.40
N PHE A 82 7.70 -5.86 -8.65
CA PHE A 82 8.52 -5.02 -7.77
C PHE A 82 8.28 -3.55 -8.13
N GLY A 83 8.72 -2.59 -7.30
CA GLY A 83 8.48 -1.16 -7.59
C GLY A 83 9.39 -0.62 -8.70
N ARG A 84 8.81 0.14 -9.64
CA ARG A 84 9.53 0.97 -10.64
C ARG A 84 9.06 2.44 -10.65
N ASN A 85 8.55 2.90 -9.50
CA ASN A 85 8.04 4.26 -9.29
C ASN A 85 6.81 4.55 -10.19
N THR A 86 6.35 5.80 -10.27
CA THR A 86 4.99 6.09 -10.74
C THR A 86 4.80 6.12 -12.25
N ALA A 87 5.85 6.37 -13.06
CA ALA A 87 5.66 6.47 -14.51
C ALA A 87 5.24 5.14 -15.16
N PRO A 88 5.91 4.00 -14.88
CA PRO A 88 5.51 2.71 -15.45
C PRO A 88 4.11 2.26 -15.01
N ALA A 89 3.76 2.47 -13.73
CA ALA A 89 2.45 2.15 -13.18
C ALA A 89 1.31 2.88 -13.94
N VAL A 90 1.48 4.19 -14.18
CA VAL A 90 0.51 4.98 -14.92
C VAL A 90 0.50 4.62 -16.41
N ALA A 91 1.66 4.33 -17.01
CA ALA A 91 1.79 3.93 -18.41
C ALA A 91 1.07 2.61 -18.71
N LEU A 92 1.32 1.57 -17.91
CA LEU A 92 0.64 0.28 -18.07
C LEU A 92 -0.87 0.42 -17.91
N THR A 93 -1.33 1.23 -16.96
CA THR A 93 -2.76 1.50 -16.78
C THR A 93 -3.37 2.20 -18.01
N ALA A 94 -2.72 3.26 -18.51
CA ALA A 94 -3.19 4.00 -19.67
C ALA A 94 -3.18 3.14 -20.95
N MET A 95 -2.14 2.34 -21.17
CA MET A 95 -2.03 1.43 -22.32
C MET A 95 -3.12 0.37 -22.31
N MET A 96 -3.40 -0.20 -21.13
CA MET A 96 -4.47 -1.17 -20.97
C MET A 96 -5.83 -0.57 -21.35
N LEU A 97 -6.15 0.62 -20.84
CA LEU A 97 -7.39 1.32 -21.19
C LEU A 97 -7.48 1.60 -22.71
N VAL A 98 -6.42 2.15 -23.30
CA VAL A 98 -6.40 2.46 -24.74
C VAL A 98 -6.53 1.20 -25.61
N ASN A 99 -5.92 0.09 -25.21
CA ASN A 99 -6.05 -1.19 -25.91
C ASN A 99 -7.47 -1.79 -25.83
N GLU A 100 -8.23 -1.44 -24.79
CA GLU A 100 -9.66 -1.79 -24.66
C GLU A 100 -10.57 -0.86 -25.48
N GLY A 101 -10.01 0.06 -26.26
CA GLY A 101 -10.76 1.08 -27.00
C GLY A 101 -11.29 2.20 -26.11
N ARG A 102 -10.73 2.35 -24.90
CA ARG A 102 -11.15 3.32 -23.88
C ARG A 102 -10.13 4.46 -23.79
N ASP A 103 -10.62 5.70 -23.81
CA ASP A 103 -9.75 6.89 -23.78
C ASP A 103 -10.33 7.99 -22.89
N GLU A 104 -10.86 7.61 -21.73
CA GLU A 104 -11.40 8.53 -20.75
C GLU A 104 -10.30 9.28 -19.99
N LEU A 105 -10.72 10.24 -19.17
CA LEU A 105 -9.83 10.91 -18.24
C LEU A 105 -9.44 9.97 -17.09
N MET A 106 -8.14 9.89 -16.82
CA MET A 106 -7.54 9.20 -15.69
C MET A 106 -7.20 10.20 -14.59
N LEU A 107 -7.82 10.02 -13.42
CA LEU A 107 -7.43 10.72 -12.19
C LEU A 107 -6.42 9.84 -11.44
N VAL A 108 -5.14 10.16 -11.51
CA VAL A 108 -4.09 9.43 -10.82
C VAL A 108 -3.95 9.99 -9.41
N LEU A 109 -4.10 9.14 -8.39
CA LEU A 109 -3.96 9.52 -6.98
C LEU A 109 -3.05 8.56 -6.21
N PRO A 110 -2.20 9.08 -5.32
CA PRO A 110 -1.55 8.26 -4.29
C PRO A 110 -2.57 7.74 -3.27
N ALA A 111 -2.39 6.49 -2.83
CA ALA A 111 -3.26 5.81 -1.86
C ALA A 111 -3.08 6.28 -0.40
N ASP A 112 -2.13 7.16 -0.15
CA ASP A 112 -1.48 7.38 1.13
C ASP A 112 -1.48 8.87 1.56
N HIS A 113 -2.42 9.65 1.03
CA HIS A 113 -2.59 11.07 1.32
C HIS A 113 -3.86 11.35 2.16
N VAL A 114 -3.77 12.34 3.02
CA VAL A 114 -4.90 12.90 3.77
C VAL A 114 -5.42 14.13 3.05
N ILE A 115 -6.74 14.22 2.93
CA ILE A 115 -7.47 15.35 2.36
C ILE A 115 -8.72 15.53 3.22
N ASP A 116 -8.77 16.63 3.98
CA ASP A 116 -9.83 16.87 4.97
C ASP A 116 -11.11 17.47 4.34
N ASP A 117 -10.95 18.37 3.35
CA ASP A 117 -12.10 19.04 2.72
C ASP A 117 -12.46 18.38 1.37
N GLN A 118 -13.39 17.43 1.44
CA GLN A 118 -13.91 16.73 0.27
C GLN A 118 -14.61 17.67 -0.73
N LYS A 119 -15.25 18.75 -0.28
CA LYS A 119 -15.93 19.72 -1.16
C LYS A 119 -14.92 20.58 -1.92
N ALA A 120 -13.81 20.96 -1.28
CA ALA A 120 -12.70 21.61 -1.96
C ALA A 120 -12.07 20.70 -3.02
N LEU A 121 -11.88 19.41 -2.72
CA LEU A 121 -11.41 18.42 -3.69
C LEU A 121 -12.35 18.33 -4.91
N GLN A 122 -13.66 18.17 -4.70
CA GLN A 122 -14.63 18.08 -5.79
C GLN A 122 -14.65 19.33 -6.67
N ARG A 123 -14.54 20.53 -6.08
CA ARG A 123 -14.42 21.79 -6.85
C ARG A 123 -13.15 21.82 -7.70
N ALA A 124 -12.02 21.40 -7.13
CA ALA A 124 -10.76 21.32 -7.88
C ALA A 124 -10.84 20.30 -9.03
N LEU A 125 -11.46 19.14 -8.79
CA LEU A 125 -11.69 18.11 -9.82
C LEU A 125 -12.59 18.63 -10.95
N ALA A 126 -13.64 19.38 -10.64
CA ALA A 126 -14.52 19.96 -11.66
C ALA A 126 -13.75 20.94 -12.58
N LEU A 127 -12.92 21.82 -12.01
CA LEU A 127 -12.06 22.73 -12.79
C LEU A 127 -11.01 21.97 -13.62
N ALA A 128 -10.36 20.98 -13.00
CA ALA A 128 -9.37 20.14 -13.65
C ALA A 128 -9.97 19.37 -14.83
N THR A 129 -11.20 18.86 -14.69
CA THR A 129 -11.91 18.13 -15.76
C THR A 129 -12.02 18.98 -17.03
N VAL A 130 -12.43 20.24 -16.90
CA VAL A 130 -12.57 21.16 -18.05
C VAL A 130 -11.25 21.36 -18.79
N ALA A 131 -10.13 21.48 -18.06
CA ALA A 131 -8.80 21.63 -18.67
C ALA A 131 -8.32 20.32 -19.31
N ALA A 132 -8.50 19.18 -18.63
CA ALA A 132 -8.08 17.88 -19.12
C ALA A 132 -8.85 17.45 -20.37
N GLU A 133 -10.14 17.78 -20.47
CA GLU A 133 -10.95 17.55 -21.69
C GLU A 133 -10.41 18.31 -22.91
N ARG A 134 -9.76 19.47 -22.70
CA ARG A 134 -9.07 20.23 -23.75
C ARG A 134 -7.68 19.67 -24.09
N GLY A 135 -7.29 18.55 -23.51
CA GLY A 135 -6.02 17.86 -23.76
C GLY A 135 -4.84 18.42 -22.96
N GLU A 136 -5.10 19.17 -21.88
CA GLU A 136 -4.07 19.60 -20.94
C GLU A 136 -3.73 18.50 -19.93
N MET A 137 -2.55 18.58 -19.32
CA MET A 137 -2.10 17.69 -18.26
C MET A 137 -2.18 18.41 -16.93
N VAL A 138 -3.16 18.06 -16.11
CA VAL A 138 -3.50 18.84 -14.92
C VAL A 138 -2.79 18.27 -13.69
N LEU A 139 -2.12 19.15 -12.94
CA LEU A 139 -1.59 18.91 -11.61
C LEU A 139 -2.47 19.60 -10.55
N PHE A 140 -2.49 19.06 -9.34
CA PHE A 140 -3.16 19.70 -8.20
C PHE A 140 -2.10 20.32 -7.29
N GLY A 141 -2.11 21.65 -7.18
CA GLY A 141 -1.10 22.43 -6.48
C GLY A 141 -1.57 22.90 -5.12
N VAL A 142 -0.89 22.52 -4.05
CA VAL A 142 -1.17 23.01 -2.68
C VAL A 142 -0.37 24.29 -2.44
N PRO A 143 -0.95 25.39 -1.92
CA PRO A 143 -0.19 26.62 -1.69
C PRO A 143 1.05 26.37 -0.82
N ALA A 144 2.24 26.74 -1.33
CA ALA A 144 3.49 26.51 -0.62
C ALA A 144 3.66 27.55 0.49
N THR A 145 3.47 27.12 1.75
CA THR A 145 3.49 28.00 2.93
C THR A 145 4.78 27.91 3.74
N ARG A 146 5.61 26.90 3.51
CA ARG A 146 6.90 26.70 4.18
C ARG A 146 7.94 26.08 3.23
N PRO A 147 9.25 26.23 3.49
CA PRO A 147 10.27 25.57 2.70
C PRO A 147 10.27 24.06 3.02
N GLU A 148 9.77 23.24 2.11
CA GLU A 148 9.71 21.78 2.26
C GLU A 148 10.52 21.11 1.16
N THR A 149 11.65 20.50 1.49
CA THR A 149 12.53 19.87 0.49
C THR A 149 12.01 18.52 0.00
N GLY A 150 11.01 17.95 0.69
CA GLY A 150 10.42 16.67 0.32
C GLY A 150 9.42 16.72 -0.84
N TYR A 151 8.95 17.91 -1.23
CA TYR A 151 7.90 18.09 -2.24
C TYR A 151 8.42 18.68 -3.54
N GLY A 152 7.73 18.39 -4.64
CA GLY A 152 7.90 19.14 -5.89
C GLY A 152 7.28 20.54 -5.79
N TYR A 153 7.88 21.51 -6.47
CA TYR A 153 7.42 22.89 -6.55
C TYR A 153 6.98 23.23 -7.97
N ILE A 154 5.79 23.83 -8.07
CA ILE A 154 5.15 24.24 -9.32
C ILE A 154 5.06 25.76 -9.32
N LYS A 155 5.76 26.39 -10.26
CA LYS A 155 5.58 27.81 -10.57
C LYS A 155 4.48 27.95 -11.61
N SER A 156 3.46 28.73 -11.28
CA SER A 156 2.34 28.96 -12.19
C SER A 156 2.39 30.34 -12.84
N THR A 157 1.85 30.46 -14.05
CA THR A 157 1.53 31.74 -14.69
C THR A 157 0.10 31.73 -15.21
N ASN A 158 -0.53 32.90 -15.24
CA ASN A 158 -1.83 33.05 -15.88
C ASN A 158 -1.70 32.81 -17.39
N ASP A 159 -2.68 32.12 -17.96
CA ASP A 159 -2.78 31.84 -19.39
C ASP A 159 -4.24 31.97 -19.80
N SER A 160 -4.54 32.94 -20.68
CA SER A 160 -5.91 33.24 -21.12
C SER A 160 -6.56 32.13 -21.95
N LEU A 161 -5.77 31.15 -22.42
CA LEU A 161 -6.29 29.99 -23.15
C LEU A 161 -6.83 28.90 -22.20
N LEU A 162 -6.45 28.95 -20.93
CA LEU A 162 -6.92 28.02 -19.91
C LEU A 162 -8.24 28.50 -19.29
N PRO A 163 -9.06 27.56 -18.75
CA PRO A 163 -10.24 27.93 -17.98
C PRO A 163 -9.89 28.80 -16.77
N GLU A 164 -10.83 29.63 -16.33
CA GLU A 164 -10.69 30.41 -15.10
C GLU A 164 -10.42 29.49 -13.90
N GLY A 165 -9.47 29.88 -13.04
CA GLY A 165 -9.03 29.06 -11.90
C GLY A 165 -7.97 28.01 -12.24
N VAL A 166 -7.54 27.90 -13.50
CA VAL A 166 -6.46 27.04 -13.96
C VAL A 166 -5.28 27.89 -14.45
N SER A 167 -4.07 27.54 -14.06
CA SER A 167 -2.87 28.28 -14.46
C SER A 167 -1.88 27.38 -15.22
N ARG A 168 -1.13 27.95 -16.15
CA ARG A 168 -0.10 27.23 -16.90
C ARG A 168 1.09 26.97 -15.98
N VAL A 169 1.68 25.78 -16.04
CA VAL A 169 2.94 25.51 -15.34
C VAL A 169 4.07 26.16 -16.13
N GLN A 170 4.72 27.16 -15.53
CA GLN A 170 5.91 27.79 -16.09
C GLN A 170 7.16 26.96 -15.80
N GLN A 171 7.21 26.38 -14.61
CA GLN A 171 8.36 25.60 -14.15
C GLN A 171 7.89 24.57 -13.13
N PHE A 172 8.38 23.35 -13.27
CA PHE A 172 8.26 22.30 -12.27
C PHE A 172 9.67 21.96 -11.78
N VAL A 173 9.83 21.81 -10.46
CA VAL A 173 11.09 21.42 -9.83
C VAL A 173 10.81 20.39 -8.75
N GLU A 174 11.18 19.13 -8.98
CA GLU A 174 11.03 18.07 -7.98
C GLU A 174 12.10 18.16 -6.89
N LYS A 175 11.68 18.17 -5.61
CA LYS A 175 12.53 18.06 -4.40
C LYS A 175 13.76 19.00 -4.41
N PRO A 176 13.54 20.32 -4.38
CA PRO A 176 14.63 21.29 -4.37
C PRO A 176 15.45 21.20 -3.07
N ASP A 177 16.68 21.73 -3.13
CA ASP A 177 17.46 21.97 -1.92
C ASP A 177 16.79 23.04 -1.02
N GLU A 178 17.22 23.11 0.24
CA GLU A 178 16.66 24.00 1.25
C GLU A 178 16.72 25.49 0.82
N LYS A 179 17.82 25.90 0.16
CA LYS A 179 17.99 27.29 -0.27
C LYS A 179 16.94 27.67 -1.32
N ARG A 180 16.73 26.79 -2.31
CA ARG A 180 15.73 26.96 -3.37
C ARG A 180 14.31 26.90 -2.80
N ALA A 181 14.03 25.98 -1.87
CA ALA A 181 12.73 25.91 -1.21
C ALA A 181 12.38 27.23 -0.47
N VAL A 182 13.35 27.81 0.24
CA VAL A 182 13.19 29.13 0.89
C VAL A 182 12.95 30.24 -0.14
N GLU A 183 13.66 30.24 -1.25
CA GLU A 183 13.48 31.22 -2.33
C GLU A 183 12.08 31.12 -2.98
N PHE A 184 11.61 29.89 -3.24
CA PHE A 184 10.30 29.66 -3.84
C PHE A 184 9.16 30.16 -2.95
N VAL A 185 9.21 29.88 -1.65
CA VAL A 185 8.18 30.39 -0.72
C VAL A 185 8.25 31.90 -0.58
N LYS A 186 9.45 32.48 -0.52
CA LYS A 186 9.61 33.95 -0.43
C LYS A 186 9.14 34.70 -1.67
N SER A 187 9.36 34.14 -2.86
CA SER A 187 8.95 34.76 -4.13
C SER A 187 7.43 34.68 -4.37
N GLY A 188 6.75 33.71 -3.77
CA GLY A 188 5.31 33.52 -3.92
C GLY A 188 4.93 32.98 -5.30
N GLY A 189 3.65 32.62 -5.48
CA GLY A 189 3.17 32.04 -6.74
C GLY A 189 3.69 30.61 -7.01
N TYR A 190 4.16 29.94 -5.96
CA TYR A 190 4.55 28.53 -6.00
C TYR A 190 3.52 27.67 -5.27
N PHE A 191 3.31 26.48 -5.82
CA PHE A 191 2.51 25.42 -5.22
C PHE A 191 3.38 24.20 -4.98
N TRP A 192 3.10 23.44 -3.94
CA TRP A 192 3.59 22.08 -3.82
C TRP A 192 2.81 21.16 -4.75
N ASN A 193 3.53 20.26 -5.43
CA ASN A 193 2.94 19.15 -6.15
C ASN A 193 2.31 18.17 -5.15
N SER A 194 1.00 17.98 -5.25
CA SER A 194 0.28 17.01 -4.41
C SER A 194 0.47 15.56 -4.84
N GLY A 195 1.14 15.29 -5.97
CA GLY A 195 1.28 13.95 -6.55
C GLY A 195 -0.01 13.42 -7.20
N MET A 196 -1.06 14.23 -7.28
CA MET A 196 -2.28 13.92 -8.03
C MET A 196 -2.21 14.51 -9.43
N PHE A 197 -2.73 13.76 -10.41
CA PHE A 197 -2.74 14.17 -11.81
C PHE A 197 -4.08 13.85 -12.47
N LEU A 198 -4.49 14.68 -13.44
CA LEU A 198 -5.66 14.41 -14.28
C LEU A 198 -5.34 14.68 -15.74
N PHE A 199 -5.51 13.67 -16.59
CA PHE A 199 -5.29 13.76 -18.03
C PHE A 199 -6.01 12.63 -18.78
N ARG A 200 -6.15 12.79 -20.09
CA ARG A 200 -6.63 11.73 -20.97
C ARG A 200 -5.56 10.64 -21.14
N ALA A 201 -5.96 9.37 -21.17
CA ALA A 201 -5.04 8.23 -21.28
C ALA A 201 -4.12 8.34 -22.51
N SER A 202 -4.70 8.57 -23.70
CA SER A 202 -3.96 8.77 -24.96
C SER A 202 -2.97 9.93 -24.88
N ARG A 203 -3.40 11.08 -24.33
CA ARG A 203 -2.56 12.28 -24.18
C ARG A 203 -1.33 12.02 -23.32
N PHE A 204 -1.49 11.26 -22.22
CA PHE A 204 -0.36 10.86 -21.39
C PHE A 204 0.61 9.96 -22.14
N LEU A 205 0.11 8.95 -22.84
CA LEU A 205 0.92 8.04 -23.64
C LEU A 205 1.69 8.76 -24.75
N GLU A 206 1.08 9.75 -25.41
CA GLU A 206 1.76 10.59 -26.41
C GLU A 206 2.93 11.39 -25.80
N GLU A 207 2.72 12.03 -24.64
CA GLU A 207 3.79 12.77 -23.97
C GLU A 207 4.87 11.84 -23.41
N LEU A 208 4.50 10.69 -22.86
CA LEU A 208 5.46 9.69 -22.38
C LEU A 208 6.34 9.18 -23.52
N LYS A 209 5.75 8.78 -24.65
CA LYS A 209 6.51 8.32 -25.82
C LYS A 209 7.49 9.38 -26.35
N LYS A 210 7.12 10.65 -26.24
CA LYS A 210 7.96 11.77 -26.68
C LYS A 210 9.16 12.01 -25.75
N HIS A 211 8.96 11.89 -24.43
CA HIS A 211 9.94 12.33 -23.43
C HIS A 211 10.72 11.19 -22.76
N ASP A 212 10.20 9.98 -22.81
CA ASP A 212 10.79 8.76 -22.26
C ASP A 212 10.30 7.50 -23.04
N PRO A 213 10.79 7.32 -24.29
CA PRO A 213 10.38 6.19 -25.14
C PRO A 213 10.78 4.84 -24.54
N ASP A 214 11.84 4.76 -23.74
CA ASP A 214 12.30 3.52 -23.11
C ASP A 214 11.26 2.96 -22.14
N ILE A 215 10.66 3.83 -21.30
CA ILE A 215 9.53 3.44 -20.44
C ILE A 215 8.33 3.01 -21.31
N TYR A 216 7.98 3.80 -22.33
CA TYR A 216 6.85 3.51 -23.20
C TYR A 216 6.98 2.13 -23.87
N ASP A 217 8.08 1.89 -24.59
CA ASP A 217 8.26 0.65 -25.35
C ASP A 217 8.36 -0.58 -24.43
N THR A 218 8.99 -0.43 -23.26
CA THR A 218 9.06 -1.53 -22.28
C THR A 218 7.69 -1.82 -21.66
N CYS A 219 6.87 -0.80 -21.39
CA CYS A 219 5.51 -1.00 -20.87
C CYS A 219 4.62 -1.71 -21.88
N VAL A 220 4.75 -1.40 -23.19
CA VAL A 220 4.03 -2.12 -24.25
C VAL A 220 4.37 -3.62 -24.20
N LEU A 221 5.66 -3.96 -24.24
CA LEU A 221 6.12 -5.36 -24.21
C LEU A 221 5.73 -6.08 -22.92
N THR A 222 5.78 -5.37 -21.78
CA THR A 222 5.38 -5.93 -20.49
C THR A 222 3.90 -6.29 -20.53
N LEU A 223 3.05 -5.38 -20.99
CA LEU A 223 1.60 -5.60 -21.04
C LEU A 223 1.22 -6.76 -21.98
N GLU A 224 1.86 -6.86 -23.15
CA GLU A 224 1.64 -7.97 -24.10
C GLU A 224 1.95 -9.37 -23.52
N ARG A 225 2.89 -9.45 -22.57
CA ARG A 225 3.31 -10.69 -21.92
C ARG A 225 2.66 -10.92 -20.56
N SER A 226 1.89 -9.94 -20.09
CA SER A 226 1.25 -9.99 -18.77
C SER A 226 0.12 -11.01 -18.75
N GLN A 227 -0.15 -11.55 -17.57
CA GLN A 227 -1.24 -12.51 -17.37
C GLN A 227 -2.47 -11.78 -16.84
N GLN A 228 -3.61 -12.00 -17.46
CA GLN A 228 -4.89 -11.46 -17.03
C GLN A 228 -5.79 -12.59 -16.51
N ASP A 229 -6.32 -12.40 -15.30
CA ASP A 229 -7.25 -13.31 -14.65
C ASP A 229 -8.41 -12.49 -14.05
N ALA A 230 -9.59 -12.60 -14.65
CA ALA A 230 -10.77 -11.78 -14.33
C ALA A 230 -10.41 -10.28 -14.22
N ASP A 231 -10.53 -9.72 -13.02
CA ASP A 231 -10.29 -8.31 -12.72
C ASP A 231 -8.85 -8.04 -12.23
N THR A 232 -7.95 -9.01 -12.33
CA THR A 232 -6.55 -8.89 -11.92
C THR A 232 -5.61 -9.02 -13.12
N VAL A 233 -4.59 -8.16 -13.17
CA VAL A 233 -3.50 -8.25 -14.15
C VAL A 233 -2.18 -8.40 -13.41
N THR A 234 -1.42 -9.44 -13.72
CA THR A 234 -0.06 -9.65 -13.22
C THR A 234 0.93 -9.27 -14.30
N PHE A 235 1.75 -8.25 -14.04
CA PHE A 235 2.73 -7.80 -15.02
C PHE A 235 3.87 -8.80 -15.20
N ASP A 236 4.32 -8.98 -16.45
CA ASP A 236 5.43 -9.87 -16.78
C ASP A 236 6.73 -9.42 -16.10
N GLU A 237 7.25 -10.28 -15.21
CA GLU A 237 8.38 -9.94 -14.34
C GLU A 237 9.67 -9.69 -15.12
N ALA A 238 9.96 -10.53 -16.11
CA ALA A 238 11.21 -10.46 -16.88
C ALA A 238 11.29 -9.18 -17.72
N THR A 239 10.19 -8.80 -18.38
CA THR A 239 10.15 -7.60 -19.20
C THR A 239 10.06 -6.33 -18.34
N PHE A 240 9.27 -6.35 -17.27
CA PHE A 240 9.16 -5.22 -16.34
C PHE A 240 10.49 -4.90 -15.63
N ALA A 241 11.36 -5.91 -15.44
CA ALA A 241 12.70 -5.72 -14.90
C ALA A 241 13.57 -4.79 -15.76
N CYS A 242 13.32 -4.74 -17.07
CA CYS A 242 14.04 -3.86 -17.99
C CYS A 242 13.49 -2.42 -17.98
N CYS A 243 12.32 -2.17 -17.37
CA CYS A 243 11.71 -0.85 -17.38
C CYS A 243 12.48 0.11 -16.46
N PRO A 244 12.81 1.33 -16.93
CA PRO A 244 13.43 2.35 -16.09
C PRO A 244 12.61 2.65 -14.83
N ASP A 245 13.30 2.79 -13.69
CA ASP A 245 12.70 3.20 -12.42
C ASP A 245 12.61 4.73 -12.36
N ASN A 246 11.43 5.28 -12.70
CA ASN A 246 11.24 6.72 -12.81
C ASN A 246 9.82 7.17 -12.41
N SER A 247 9.71 8.37 -11.86
CA SER A 247 8.40 8.97 -11.52
C SER A 247 7.82 9.70 -12.72
N ILE A 248 6.49 9.80 -12.78
CA ILE A 248 5.77 10.63 -13.76
C ILE A 248 6.22 12.09 -13.75
N ASP A 249 6.61 12.60 -12.59
CA ASP A 249 7.11 13.96 -12.39
C ASP A 249 8.32 14.25 -13.29
N TYR A 250 9.38 13.46 -13.14
CA TYR A 250 10.60 13.54 -13.96
C TYR A 250 10.42 13.06 -15.40
N ALA A 251 9.70 11.96 -15.61
CA ALA A 251 9.59 11.35 -16.93
C ALA A 251 8.82 12.25 -17.90
N VAL A 252 7.76 12.93 -17.42
CA VAL A 252 6.81 13.66 -18.26
C VAL A 252 6.56 15.08 -17.77
N MET A 253 6.18 15.30 -16.50
CA MET A 253 5.63 16.58 -16.04
C MET A 253 6.65 17.73 -16.06
N GLU A 254 7.92 17.45 -15.77
CA GLU A 254 9.00 18.44 -15.86
C GLU A 254 9.31 18.89 -17.30
N LYS A 255 8.97 18.06 -18.29
CA LYS A 255 9.38 18.26 -19.70
C LYS A 255 8.22 18.72 -20.60
N THR A 256 6.99 18.40 -20.22
CA THR A 256 5.81 18.72 -21.04
C THR A 256 5.49 20.22 -21.06
N GLN A 257 4.99 20.69 -22.20
CA GLN A 257 4.49 22.06 -22.37
C GLN A 257 2.98 22.17 -22.11
N ARG A 258 2.32 21.03 -21.83
CA ARG A 258 0.86 20.93 -21.60
C ARG A 258 0.50 20.89 -20.13
N ALA A 259 1.47 21.02 -19.23
CA ALA A 259 1.21 21.02 -17.81
C ALA A 259 0.46 22.29 -17.39
N CYS A 260 -0.64 22.12 -16.68
CA CYS A 260 -1.36 23.18 -15.99
C CYS A 260 -1.65 22.77 -14.54
N VAL A 261 -1.95 23.72 -13.68
CA VAL A 261 -2.14 23.50 -12.25
C VAL A 261 -3.48 24.08 -11.80
N VAL A 262 -4.20 23.31 -10.98
CA VAL A 262 -5.39 23.74 -10.25
C VAL A 262 -5.03 23.86 -8.77
N PRO A 263 -5.32 25.00 -8.11
CA PRO A 263 -5.10 25.14 -6.68
C PRO A 263 -5.94 24.15 -5.86
N LEU A 264 -5.30 23.43 -4.94
CA LEU A 264 -5.91 22.49 -4.01
C LEU A 264 -5.74 22.99 -2.58
N SER A 265 -6.75 23.71 -2.09
CA SER A 265 -6.84 24.14 -0.69
C SER A 265 -7.84 23.25 0.04
N ALA A 266 -7.47 21.99 0.25
CA ALA A 266 -8.37 20.94 0.75
C ALA A 266 -7.87 20.24 2.04
N GLY A 267 -7.01 20.90 2.82
CA GLY A 267 -6.38 20.26 4.00
C GLY A 267 -5.47 19.09 3.61
N TRP A 268 -4.71 19.22 2.53
CA TRP A 268 -3.87 18.14 2.01
C TRP A 268 -2.63 17.90 2.88
N SER A 269 -2.28 16.62 3.08
CA SER A 269 -1.02 16.17 3.66
C SER A 269 -0.56 14.84 3.06
N ASP A 270 0.74 14.71 2.78
CA ASP A 270 1.35 13.46 2.27
C ASP A 270 1.61 12.41 3.37
N VAL A 271 1.43 12.80 4.64
CA VAL A 271 1.72 11.98 5.82
C VAL A 271 3.10 11.31 5.73
N GLY A 272 4.10 12.07 5.29
CA GLY A 272 5.42 11.53 4.94
C GLY A 272 6.28 11.11 6.14
N CYS A 273 5.95 11.54 7.36
CA CYS A 273 6.67 11.21 8.59
C CYS A 273 5.81 11.44 9.85
N TRP A 274 6.34 11.04 11.02
CA TRP A 274 5.66 11.21 12.30
C TRP A 274 5.41 12.68 12.69
N ALA A 275 6.24 13.62 12.25
CA ALA A 275 5.99 15.04 12.47
C ALA A 275 4.77 15.53 11.67
N SER A 276 4.58 15.04 10.43
CA SER A 276 3.39 15.30 9.64
C SER A 276 2.13 14.73 10.32
N LEU A 277 2.23 13.53 10.90
CA LEU A 277 1.13 12.92 11.66
C LEU A 277 0.73 13.74 12.88
N TRP A 278 1.72 14.21 13.67
CA TRP A 278 1.46 15.10 14.79
C TRP A 278 0.78 16.40 14.34
N ALA A 279 1.13 16.92 13.16
CA ALA A 279 0.54 18.15 12.64
C ALA A 279 -0.96 17.99 12.30
N VAL A 280 -1.35 16.88 11.66
CA VAL A 280 -2.72 16.65 11.17
C VAL A 280 -3.69 16.10 12.22
N ASN A 281 -3.19 15.53 13.31
CA ASN A 281 -4.04 15.03 14.38
C ASN A 281 -4.38 16.11 15.42
N ASP A 282 -5.53 15.94 16.06
CA ASP A 282 -5.99 16.77 17.17
C ASP A 282 -5.03 16.68 18.36
N LYS A 283 -4.81 17.81 19.01
CA LYS A 283 -3.84 17.97 20.11
C LYS A 283 -4.56 18.26 21.41
N ASP A 284 -4.02 17.77 22.51
CA ASP A 284 -4.46 18.17 23.85
C ASP A 284 -4.01 19.61 24.20
N ALA A 285 -4.37 20.07 25.41
CA ALA A 285 -4.00 21.41 25.90
C ALA A 285 -2.48 21.66 26.00
N ASN A 286 -1.66 20.60 26.02
CA ASN A 286 -0.21 20.63 26.10
C ASN A 286 0.46 20.36 24.73
N GLY A 287 -0.32 20.28 23.65
CA GLY A 287 0.17 20.02 22.30
C GLY A 287 0.51 18.54 22.03
N ASN A 288 0.11 17.61 22.89
CA ASN A 288 0.36 16.19 22.70
C ASN A 288 -0.70 15.56 21.79
N VAL A 289 -0.28 14.54 21.03
CA VAL A 289 -1.13 13.64 20.27
C VAL A 289 -0.92 12.24 20.80
N THR A 290 -2.00 11.55 21.16
CA THR A 290 -1.97 10.20 21.74
C THR A 290 -2.86 9.25 20.99
N LYS A 291 -2.41 8.02 20.79
CA LYS A 291 -3.19 6.90 20.27
C LYS A 291 -2.86 5.63 21.03
N GLY A 292 -3.88 4.85 21.41
CA GLY A 292 -3.74 3.64 22.22
C GLY A 292 -3.73 3.92 23.73
N ASP A 293 -3.26 2.94 24.51
CA ASP A 293 -3.16 3.03 25.97
C ASP A 293 -1.94 3.88 26.37
N VAL A 294 -2.17 5.17 26.63
CA VAL A 294 -1.11 6.16 26.87
C VAL A 294 -1.37 6.96 28.14
N VAL A 295 -0.36 7.07 28.99
CA VAL A 295 -0.37 7.92 30.19
C VAL A 295 0.72 8.99 30.06
N ILE A 296 0.32 10.25 30.16
CA ILE A 296 1.21 11.40 30.06
C ILE A 296 1.25 12.15 31.39
N GLN A 297 2.46 12.44 31.87
CA GLN A 297 2.71 13.34 32.97
C GLN A 297 3.76 14.39 32.58
N ASP A 298 3.51 15.66 32.89
CA ASP A 298 4.46 16.77 32.71
C ASP A 298 5.18 16.81 31.35
N SER A 299 4.49 16.46 30.26
CA SER A 299 5.08 16.37 28.91
C SER A 299 4.30 17.20 27.88
N LYS A 300 5.00 17.71 26.86
CA LYS A 300 4.44 18.66 25.88
C LYS A 300 4.89 18.39 24.45
N ASN A 301 4.02 18.72 23.49
CA ASN A 301 4.32 18.65 22.06
C ASN A 301 4.78 17.26 21.57
N CYS A 302 4.36 16.19 22.25
CA CYS A 302 4.73 14.81 21.97
C CYS A 302 3.74 14.11 21.02
N MET A 303 4.22 13.14 20.26
CA MET A 303 3.39 12.18 19.49
C MET A 303 3.61 10.80 20.09
N ILE A 304 2.57 10.19 20.67
CA ILE A 304 2.69 8.89 21.34
C ILE A 304 1.68 7.94 20.75
N HIS A 305 2.17 6.85 20.17
CA HIS A 305 1.34 5.81 19.58
C HIS A 305 1.67 4.48 20.25
N GLY A 306 0.76 4.00 21.12
CA GLY A 306 0.76 2.64 21.64
C GLY A 306 -0.04 1.71 20.74
N ASN A 307 0.45 0.49 20.51
CA ASN A 307 -0.22 -0.52 19.69
C ASN A 307 -0.09 -1.93 20.31
N GLY A 308 -0.27 -2.00 21.63
CA GLY A 308 -0.30 -3.26 22.37
C GLY A 308 -0.08 -3.08 23.87
N LYS A 309 0.88 -2.24 24.26
CA LYS A 309 1.23 -2.02 25.67
C LYS A 309 0.90 -0.60 26.14
N LEU A 310 0.76 -0.45 27.45
CA LEU A 310 0.72 0.86 28.10
C LEU A 310 2.03 1.62 27.83
N VAL A 311 1.93 2.82 27.26
CA VAL A 311 3.05 3.73 27.08
C VAL A 311 2.94 4.89 28.07
N SER A 312 3.91 5.05 28.95
CA SER A 312 3.97 6.13 29.93
C SER A 312 5.13 7.08 29.66
N VAL A 313 4.88 8.40 29.63
CA VAL A 313 5.93 9.43 29.50
C VAL A 313 5.83 10.47 30.61
N ILE A 314 6.99 10.88 31.13
CA ILE A 314 7.10 11.83 32.23
C ILE A 314 8.19 12.86 31.93
N GLY A 315 7.84 14.16 31.92
CA GLY A 315 8.84 15.23 31.79
C GLY A 315 9.49 15.37 30.41
N LEU A 316 8.85 14.88 29.35
CA LEU A 316 9.42 14.87 27.99
C LEU A 316 8.77 15.91 27.09
N GLU A 317 9.57 16.53 26.22
CA GLU A 317 9.08 17.51 25.26
C GLU A 317 9.55 17.21 23.84
N ASN A 318 8.68 17.44 22.86
CA ASN A 318 8.98 17.31 21.42
C ASN A 318 9.52 15.94 21.01
N ILE A 319 9.01 14.86 21.63
CA ILE A 319 9.38 13.49 21.25
C ILE A 319 8.27 12.79 20.48
N VAL A 320 8.67 11.79 19.71
CA VAL A 320 7.81 10.80 19.08
C VAL A 320 8.13 9.46 19.74
N VAL A 321 7.10 8.79 20.27
CA VAL A 321 7.17 7.44 20.81
C VAL A 321 6.17 6.58 20.06
N VAL A 322 6.65 5.49 19.46
CA VAL A 322 5.81 4.56 18.72
C VAL A 322 6.13 3.16 19.19
N GLU A 323 5.13 2.48 19.71
CA GLU A 323 5.21 1.11 20.21
C GLU A 323 4.38 0.20 19.31
N THR A 324 4.97 -0.92 18.91
CA THR A 324 4.33 -2.08 18.32
C THR A 324 4.70 -3.32 19.13
N LYS A 325 3.97 -4.43 18.90
CA LYS A 325 4.17 -5.69 19.62
C LYS A 325 5.64 -6.14 19.67
N ASP A 326 6.37 -5.94 18.56
CA ASP A 326 7.74 -6.39 18.30
C ASP A 326 8.81 -5.30 18.43
N ALA A 327 8.46 -4.01 18.40
CA ALA A 327 9.43 -2.93 18.32
C ALA A 327 8.94 -1.63 18.98
N MET A 328 9.89 -0.81 19.44
CA MET A 328 9.62 0.53 19.94
C MET A 328 10.62 1.52 19.33
N MET A 329 10.11 2.67 18.88
CA MET A 329 10.91 3.77 18.37
C MET A 329 10.65 5.02 19.18
N ILE A 330 11.75 5.66 19.59
CA ILE A 330 11.73 6.94 20.29
C ILE A 330 12.68 7.87 19.55
N ALA A 331 12.17 9.03 19.15
CA ALA A 331 12.97 10.04 18.48
C ALA A 331 12.54 11.45 18.88
N HIS A 332 13.46 12.40 18.85
CA HIS A 332 13.06 13.80 18.85
C HIS A 332 12.30 14.12 17.56
N LYS A 333 11.23 14.91 17.65
CA LYS A 333 10.32 15.23 16.54
C LYS A 333 11.04 15.83 15.32
N ASP A 334 12.07 16.64 15.55
CA ASP A 334 12.88 17.23 14.47
C ASP A 334 13.85 16.26 13.78
N LYS A 335 14.02 15.04 14.32
CA LYS A 335 14.95 14.03 13.81
C LYS A 335 14.23 12.84 13.16
N VAL A 336 12.90 12.87 13.05
CA VAL A 336 12.09 11.75 12.51
C VAL A 336 12.39 11.43 11.05
N GLN A 337 12.97 12.35 10.28
CA GLN A 337 13.45 12.05 8.91
C GLN A 337 14.57 10.99 8.90
N GLY A 338 15.32 10.86 10.01
CA GLY A 338 16.36 9.85 10.20
C GLY A 338 15.84 8.41 10.32
N VAL A 339 14.53 8.20 10.52
CA VAL A 339 13.94 6.85 10.62
C VAL A 339 14.23 6.02 9.37
N LYS A 340 14.24 6.64 8.18
CA LYS A 340 14.60 5.94 6.93
C LYS A 340 16.02 5.35 6.98
N GLN A 341 16.97 6.09 7.53
CA GLN A 341 18.35 5.61 7.66
C GLN A 341 18.45 4.47 8.67
N MET A 342 17.73 4.57 9.80
CA MET A 342 17.64 3.50 10.79
C MET A 342 17.07 2.21 10.18
N VAL A 343 15.99 2.30 9.41
CA VAL A 343 15.39 1.14 8.71
C VAL A 343 16.39 0.50 7.74
N ASN A 344 17.20 1.30 7.03
CA ASN A 344 18.24 0.76 6.16
C ASN A 344 19.28 -0.05 6.95
N THR A 345 19.75 0.47 8.09
CA THR A 345 20.68 -0.25 8.97
C THR A 345 20.08 -1.55 9.49
N LEU A 346 18.79 -1.56 9.87
CA LEU A 346 18.11 -2.79 10.31
C LEU A 346 17.99 -3.81 9.16
N ASN A 347 17.72 -3.36 7.93
CA ASN A 347 17.70 -4.23 6.75
C ASN A 347 19.07 -4.85 6.48
N GLU A 348 20.16 -4.07 6.57
CA GLU A 348 21.54 -4.57 6.41
C GLU A 348 21.91 -5.60 7.47
N GLN A 349 21.31 -5.52 8.66
CA GLN A 349 21.45 -6.50 9.73
C GLN A 349 20.55 -7.73 9.56
N GLY A 350 19.73 -7.81 8.51
CA GLY A 350 18.81 -8.92 8.28
C GLY A 350 17.67 -9.03 9.29
N ARG A 351 17.30 -7.92 9.93
CA ARG A 351 16.26 -7.87 10.95
C ARG A 351 14.86 -8.02 10.37
N SER A 352 13.99 -8.77 11.04
CA SER A 352 12.62 -9.05 10.59
C SER A 352 11.65 -7.89 10.87
N GLU A 353 11.96 -7.05 11.87
CA GLU A 353 11.14 -5.93 12.34
C GLU A 353 10.97 -4.82 11.28
N THR A 354 11.61 -4.90 10.11
CA THR A 354 11.37 -3.98 8.99
C THR A 354 10.54 -4.62 7.86
N GLN A 355 10.49 -5.94 7.81
CA GLN A 355 9.90 -6.72 6.73
C GLN A 355 8.47 -7.09 7.04
N ASN A 356 8.28 -7.81 8.15
CA ASN A 356 7.04 -8.46 8.49
C ASN A 356 6.27 -7.60 9.51
N HIS A 357 4.99 -7.41 9.26
CA HIS A 357 4.08 -6.98 10.30
C HIS A 357 3.71 -8.20 11.15
N CYS A 358 3.40 -8.02 12.43
CA CYS A 358 3.05 -9.15 13.28
C CYS A 358 1.87 -9.92 12.69
N GLU A 359 0.88 -9.18 12.17
CA GLU A 359 -0.25 -9.71 11.42
C GLU A 359 -0.03 -9.68 9.90
N VAL A 360 -0.25 -10.82 9.25
CA VAL A 360 -0.03 -11.08 7.83
C VAL A 360 -1.32 -11.61 7.18
N TYR A 361 -1.75 -10.96 6.11
CA TYR A 361 -2.99 -11.31 5.40
C TYR A 361 -2.77 -12.36 4.30
N ARG A 362 -3.74 -13.26 4.17
CA ARG A 362 -3.78 -14.39 3.22
C ARG A 362 -5.18 -14.52 2.61
N PRO A 363 -5.34 -15.22 1.47
CA PRO A 363 -6.65 -15.38 0.85
C PRO A 363 -7.71 -15.97 1.78
N TRP A 364 -7.29 -16.87 2.68
CA TRP A 364 -8.16 -17.54 3.63
C TRP A 364 -8.42 -16.78 4.94
N GLY A 365 -7.73 -15.65 5.20
CA GLY A 365 -7.79 -14.94 6.47
C GLY A 365 -6.47 -14.23 6.83
N SER A 366 -6.01 -14.36 8.07
CA SER A 366 -4.74 -13.77 8.53
C SER A 366 -4.04 -14.67 9.56
N TYR A 367 -2.75 -14.42 9.79
CA TYR A 367 -2.08 -14.93 10.98
C TYR A 367 -1.25 -13.83 11.64
N ASP A 368 -1.14 -13.89 12.97
CA ASP A 368 -0.34 -13.00 13.80
C ASP A 368 0.74 -13.79 14.55
N SER A 369 2.00 -13.33 14.51
CA SER A 369 3.09 -13.96 15.27
C SER A 369 3.05 -13.47 16.72
N VAL A 370 2.62 -14.33 17.64
CA VAL A 370 2.42 -14.01 19.05
C VAL A 370 3.73 -14.07 19.84
N ASP A 371 4.51 -15.14 19.63
CA ASP A 371 5.80 -15.34 20.30
C ASP A 371 6.73 -16.20 19.45
N MET A 372 8.04 -16.04 19.62
CA MET A 372 9.06 -16.82 18.91
C MET A 372 10.30 -16.98 19.77
N GLY A 373 10.80 -18.21 19.84
CA GLY A 373 12.09 -18.54 20.44
C GLY A 373 12.90 -19.46 19.55
N GLY A 374 14.09 -19.87 20.02
CA GLY A 374 15.03 -20.64 19.18
C GLY A 374 14.53 -21.99 18.67
N ARG A 375 13.44 -22.53 19.24
CA ARG A 375 12.86 -23.84 18.86
C ARG A 375 11.34 -23.85 18.77
N PHE A 376 10.70 -22.70 18.92
CA PHE A 376 9.25 -22.60 18.87
C PHE A 376 8.79 -21.31 18.21
N GLN A 377 7.60 -21.35 17.62
CA GLN A 377 6.87 -20.16 17.17
C GLN A 377 5.40 -20.34 17.50
N VAL A 378 4.78 -19.30 18.05
CA VAL A 378 3.34 -19.28 18.34
C VAL A 378 2.67 -18.30 17.37
N LYS A 379 1.66 -18.77 16.66
CA LYS A 379 0.84 -17.97 15.77
C LYS A 379 -0.60 -17.97 16.23
N HIS A 380 -1.27 -16.84 16.07
CA HIS A 380 -2.72 -16.73 16.13
C HIS A 380 -3.24 -16.68 14.69
N ILE A 381 -4.01 -17.67 14.27
CA ILE A 381 -4.51 -17.82 12.90
C ILE A 381 -6.01 -17.57 12.89
N SER A 382 -6.46 -16.62 12.08
CA SER A 382 -7.88 -16.35 11.81
C SER A 382 -8.24 -16.84 10.42
N VAL A 383 -9.20 -17.77 10.30
CA VAL A 383 -9.67 -18.32 9.02
C VAL A 383 -11.11 -17.87 8.77
N LYS A 384 -11.35 -17.24 7.61
CA LYS A 384 -12.67 -16.75 7.19
C LYS A 384 -13.68 -17.89 7.03
N PRO A 385 -14.99 -17.64 7.24
CA PRO A 385 -16.05 -18.60 6.97
C PRO A 385 -15.92 -19.23 5.58
N GLY A 386 -15.95 -20.56 5.50
CA GLY A 386 -15.85 -21.33 4.26
C GLY A 386 -14.45 -21.43 3.64
N ALA A 387 -13.45 -20.70 4.15
CA ALA A 387 -12.10 -20.72 3.63
C ALA A 387 -11.25 -21.87 4.20
N CYS A 388 -10.14 -22.18 3.55
CA CYS A 388 -9.18 -23.18 4.03
C CYS A 388 -7.73 -22.78 3.72
N LEU A 389 -6.80 -23.35 4.46
CA LEU A 389 -5.38 -23.27 4.14
C LEU A 389 -5.07 -24.23 2.96
N SER A 390 -3.89 -24.10 2.37
CA SER A 390 -3.42 -25.06 1.36
C SER A 390 -3.24 -26.44 1.99
N LEU A 391 -3.38 -27.50 1.18
CA LEU A 391 -2.92 -28.82 1.61
C LEU A 391 -1.40 -28.80 1.59
N GLN A 392 -0.77 -29.01 2.73
CA GLN A 392 0.65 -28.76 2.90
C GLN A 392 1.31 -29.76 3.86
N MET A 393 2.63 -29.74 3.89
CA MET A 393 3.46 -30.54 4.79
C MET A 393 4.73 -29.76 5.15
N HIS A 394 5.32 -30.10 6.29
CA HIS A 394 6.54 -29.49 6.81
C HIS A 394 7.57 -30.59 7.11
N HIS A 395 8.81 -30.45 6.66
CA HIS A 395 9.84 -31.48 6.89
C HIS A 395 10.51 -31.37 8.26
N HIS A 396 10.52 -30.18 8.88
CA HIS A 396 11.38 -29.90 10.03
C HIS A 396 10.66 -29.43 11.30
N ARG A 397 9.33 -29.35 11.27
CA ARG A 397 8.52 -28.94 12.42
C ARG A 397 7.25 -29.76 12.57
N ALA A 398 6.83 -29.89 13.82
CA ALA A 398 5.50 -30.34 14.20
C ALA A 398 4.68 -29.12 14.65
N GLU A 399 3.36 -29.28 14.66
CA GLU A 399 2.45 -28.20 15.03
C GLU A 399 1.41 -28.71 16.04
N HIS A 400 0.98 -27.82 16.93
CA HIS A 400 -0.14 -28.06 17.82
C HIS A 400 -1.17 -26.96 17.58
N TRP A 401 -2.38 -27.34 17.17
CA TRP A 401 -3.46 -26.40 16.90
C TRP A 401 -4.51 -26.46 18.00
N ILE A 402 -4.87 -25.31 18.55
CA ILE A 402 -5.88 -25.15 19.60
C ILE A 402 -6.97 -24.22 19.07
N VAL A 403 -8.22 -24.68 19.07
CA VAL A 403 -9.35 -23.85 18.63
C VAL A 403 -9.72 -22.90 19.76
N VAL A 404 -9.58 -21.60 19.52
CA VAL A 404 -9.99 -20.54 20.46
C VAL A 404 -11.47 -20.21 20.30
N SER A 405 -11.94 -20.10 19.06
CA SER A 405 -13.32 -19.74 18.72
C SER A 405 -13.73 -20.37 17.40
N GLY A 406 -14.99 -20.84 17.29
CA GLY A 406 -15.52 -21.43 16.06
C GLY A 406 -15.32 -22.94 15.93
N THR A 407 -15.32 -23.43 14.68
CA THR A 407 -15.17 -24.87 14.36
C THR A 407 -14.14 -25.06 13.26
N ALA A 408 -13.17 -25.93 13.52
CA ALA A 408 -12.13 -26.31 12.57
C ALA A 408 -12.43 -27.68 11.98
N GLU A 409 -12.36 -27.82 10.66
CA GLU A 409 -12.20 -29.10 9.98
C GLU A 409 -10.71 -29.29 9.69
N VAL A 410 -10.12 -30.32 10.29
CA VAL A 410 -8.70 -30.63 10.16
C VAL A 410 -8.55 -31.88 9.31
N THR A 411 -7.75 -31.78 8.25
CA THR A 411 -7.17 -32.93 7.54
C THR A 411 -5.79 -33.19 8.11
N CYS A 412 -5.50 -34.43 8.51
CA CYS A 412 -4.17 -34.91 8.88
C CYS A 412 -3.98 -36.31 8.32
N ASP A 413 -3.14 -36.41 7.30
CA ASP A 413 -2.95 -37.57 6.43
C ASP A 413 -4.30 -38.06 5.88
N GLU A 414 -4.71 -39.29 6.20
CA GLU A 414 -5.98 -39.88 5.73
C GLU A 414 -7.19 -39.47 6.58
N ASN A 415 -6.98 -38.80 7.72
CA ASN A 415 -8.05 -38.48 8.67
C ASN A 415 -8.57 -37.07 8.45
N VAL A 416 -9.91 -36.94 8.40
CA VAL A 416 -10.61 -35.65 8.42
C VAL A 416 -11.56 -35.64 9.61
N PHE A 417 -11.41 -34.66 10.50
CA PHE A 417 -12.22 -34.54 11.71
C PHE A 417 -12.48 -33.10 12.10
N LEU A 418 -13.50 -32.89 12.94
CA LEU A 418 -13.88 -31.57 13.44
C LEU A 418 -13.32 -31.33 14.84
N LEU A 419 -12.89 -30.09 15.10
CA LEU A 419 -12.55 -29.57 16.40
C LEU A 419 -13.42 -28.34 16.70
N CYS A 420 -13.98 -28.31 17.90
CA CYS A 420 -14.71 -27.17 18.45
C CYS A 420 -13.83 -26.39 19.45
N GLU A 421 -14.36 -25.27 19.95
CA GLU A 421 -13.70 -24.44 20.95
C GLU A 421 -13.10 -25.23 22.11
N ASN A 422 -11.88 -24.85 22.49
CA ASN A 422 -11.07 -25.48 23.53
C ASN A 422 -10.63 -26.92 23.24
N GLN A 423 -10.88 -27.45 22.03
CA GLN A 423 -10.27 -28.70 21.56
C GLN A 423 -8.97 -28.41 20.82
N SER A 424 -8.11 -29.42 20.71
CA SER A 424 -6.81 -29.28 20.06
C SER A 424 -6.39 -30.56 19.34
N THR A 425 -5.44 -30.42 18.44
CA THR A 425 -4.79 -31.55 17.76
C THR A 425 -3.31 -31.31 17.59
N TYR A 426 -2.55 -32.40 17.51
CA TYR A 426 -1.15 -32.42 17.14
C TYR A 426 -1.02 -32.82 15.68
N ILE A 427 -0.21 -32.07 14.93
CA ILE A 427 0.16 -32.33 13.54
C ILE A 427 1.61 -32.82 13.53
N PRO A 428 1.85 -34.11 13.24
CA PRO A 428 3.20 -34.66 13.20
C PRO A 428 4.07 -34.06 12.10
N ILE A 429 5.40 -34.15 12.29
CA ILE A 429 6.38 -33.82 11.25
C ILE A 429 6.13 -34.70 10.02
N ALA A 430 6.22 -34.11 8.82
CA ALA A 430 6.00 -34.76 7.54
C ALA A 430 4.56 -35.31 7.30
N SER A 431 3.60 -34.98 8.16
CA SER A 431 2.19 -35.26 7.90
C SER A 431 1.60 -34.24 6.92
N VAL A 432 0.81 -34.73 5.96
CA VAL A 432 0.07 -33.88 5.02
C VAL A 432 -1.18 -33.37 5.71
N HIS A 433 -1.34 -32.06 5.83
CA HIS A 433 -2.41 -31.48 6.63
C HIS A 433 -3.05 -30.25 5.99
N ARG A 434 -4.28 -29.95 6.43
CA ARG A 434 -5.07 -28.78 6.00
C ARG A 434 -6.00 -28.34 7.12
N LEU A 435 -6.11 -27.03 7.32
CA LEU A 435 -7.10 -26.41 8.19
C LEU A 435 -8.21 -25.77 7.34
N ARG A 436 -9.48 -26.07 7.63
CA ARG A 436 -10.64 -25.46 6.98
C ARG A 436 -11.61 -24.92 8.03
N ASN A 437 -12.24 -23.78 7.74
CA ASN A 437 -13.36 -23.26 8.51
C ASN A 437 -14.68 -23.61 7.78
N PRO A 438 -15.37 -24.71 8.15
CA PRO A 438 -16.69 -25.03 7.58
C PRO A 438 -17.83 -24.16 8.14
N GLY A 439 -17.54 -23.33 9.14
CA GLY A 439 -18.52 -22.53 9.87
C GLY A 439 -18.97 -21.26 9.15
N LYS A 440 -19.81 -20.49 9.85
CA LYS A 440 -20.35 -19.20 9.39
C LYS A 440 -19.74 -17.98 10.12
N ILE A 441 -18.88 -18.23 11.10
CA ILE A 441 -18.13 -17.20 11.85
C ILE A 441 -16.63 -17.43 11.63
N PRO A 442 -15.77 -16.42 11.84
CA PRO A 442 -14.32 -16.60 11.83
C PRO A 442 -13.88 -17.71 12.79
N LEU A 443 -12.94 -18.53 12.33
CA LEU A 443 -12.29 -19.57 13.12
C LEU A 443 -10.98 -19.00 13.63
N GLU A 444 -10.79 -18.99 14.95
CA GLU A 444 -9.57 -18.52 15.59
C GLU A 444 -8.79 -19.70 16.17
N ILE A 445 -7.52 -19.83 15.81
CA ILE A 445 -6.63 -20.93 16.22
C ILE A 445 -5.35 -20.36 16.83
N ILE A 446 -4.89 -20.95 17.93
CA ILE A 446 -3.49 -20.84 18.35
C ILE A 446 -2.72 -22.03 17.78
N GLU A 447 -1.72 -21.73 16.97
CA GLU A 447 -0.78 -22.69 16.44
C GLU A 447 0.55 -22.56 17.18
N VAL A 448 1.01 -23.66 17.78
CA VAL A 448 2.34 -23.77 18.36
C VAL A 448 3.18 -24.65 17.46
N GLN A 449 4.16 -24.05 16.78
CA GLN A 449 5.13 -24.76 15.97
C GLN A 449 6.35 -25.10 16.81
N SER A 450 6.85 -26.33 16.70
CA SER A 450 8.05 -26.81 17.42
C SER A 450 8.95 -27.59 16.49
N GLY A 451 10.23 -27.23 16.42
CA GLY A 451 11.15 -27.82 15.45
C GLY A 451 12.59 -27.32 15.56
N SER A 452 13.46 -27.87 14.71
CA SER A 452 14.84 -27.36 14.52
C SER A 452 14.90 -26.24 13.48
N TYR A 453 13.86 -26.11 12.65
CA TYR A 453 13.72 -25.07 11.64
C TYR A 453 12.24 -24.69 11.51
N LEU A 454 11.95 -23.39 11.45
CA LEU A 454 10.58 -22.85 11.49
C LEU A 454 10.27 -21.87 10.34
N GLY A 455 11.16 -21.78 9.35
CA GLY A 455 10.96 -20.94 8.16
C GLY A 455 9.76 -21.37 7.32
N GLU A 456 9.19 -20.43 6.54
CA GLU A 456 8.07 -20.73 5.62
C GLU A 456 8.52 -21.42 4.31
N ASP A 457 9.82 -21.56 4.07
CA ASP A 457 10.42 -22.26 2.93
C ASP A 457 10.48 -23.79 3.12
N ASP A 458 10.22 -24.29 4.32
CA ASP A 458 10.04 -25.73 4.61
C ASP A 458 8.63 -26.25 4.20
N ILE A 459 7.80 -25.42 3.58
CA ILE A 459 6.42 -25.76 3.26
C ILE A 459 6.32 -26.36 1.86
N GLU A 460 6.04 -27.66 1.76
CA GLU A 460 5.61 -28.28 0.51
C GLU A 460 4.09 -28.12 0.36
N ARG A 461 3.62 -27.55 -0.76
CA ARG A 461 2.19 -27.33 -1.04
C ARG A 461 1.71 -28.28 -2.14
N PHE A 462 0.71 -29.10 -1.82
CA PHE A 462 0.16 -30.11 -2.74
C PHE A 462 -1.07 -29.59 -3.50
N GLU A 463 -1.89 -28.79 -2.83
CA GLU A 463 -3.09 -28.18 -3.40
C GLU A 463 -3.28 -26.78 -2.84
N ASP A 464 -3.13 -25.77 -3.70
CA ASP A 464 -3.46 -24.39 -3.38
C ASP A 464 -4.55 -23.86 -4.32
N ILE A 465 -5.76 -23.74 -3.79
CA ILE A 465 -6.92 -23.19 -4.51
C ILE A 465 -6.82 -21.67 -4.74
N TYR A 466 -5.77 -21.03 -4.22
CA TYR A 466 -5.53 -19.59 -4.33
C TYR A 466 -4.35 -19.21 -5.23
N GLY A 467 -3.77 -20.18 -5.96
CA GLY A 467 -2.81 -19.90 -7.03
C GLY A 467 -1.42 -19.43 -6.58
N ARG A 468 -0.94 -19.77 -5.38
CA ARG A 468 0.43 -19.45 -4.92
C ARG A 468 1.47 -20.48 -5.35
N SER A 469 1.06 -21.53 -6.07
CA SER A 469 1.95 -22.56 -6.62
C SER A 469 1.76 -22.66 -8.13
N THR A 470 2.87 -22.68 -8.88
CA THR A 470 2.89 -23.13 -10.27
C THR A 470 2.39 -24.59 -10.30
N PRO A 471 1.47 -24.96 -11.20
CA PRO A 471 1.00 -26.34 -11.28
C PRO A 471 2.18 -27.28 -11.53
N VAL A 472 2.44 -28.22 -10.62
CA VAL A 472 3.28 -29.36 -10.94
C VAL A 472 2.47 -30.23 -11.90
N GLU A 473 2.84 -30.27 -13.18
CA GLU A 473 2.28 -31.23 -14.13
C GLU A 473 2.56 -32.65 -13.63
N ARG A 474 1.59 -33.23 -12.91
CA ARG A 474 1.58 -34.67 -12.64
C ARG A 474 1.14 -35.35 -13.92
N GLY A 475 2.13 -35.81 -14.70
CA GLY A 475 1.92 -36.68 -15.85
C GLY A 475 1.14 -37.94 -15.44
N VAL A 476 -0.15 -37.96 -15.75
CA VAL A 476 -0.96 -39.17 -15.67
C VAL A 476 -0.58 -40.06 -16.85
N SER A 477 0.26 -41.06 -16.61
CA SER A 477 0.51 -42.11 -17.61
C SER A 477 -0.75 -42.97 -17.74
N VAL A 478 -1.45 -42.86 -18.86
CA VAL A 478 -2.50 -43.81 -19.25
C VAL A 478 -1.83 -44.95 -20.00
N LYS A 479 -1.76 -46.13 -19.39
CA LYS A 479 -1.34 -47.36 -20.08
C LYS A 479 -2.45 -47.79 -21.02
N THR A 480 -2.21 -47.67 -22.32
CA THR A 480 -3.00 -48.34 -23.37
C THR A 480 -2.80 -49.85 -23.25
N ILE A 481 -3.85 -50.58 -22.91
CA ILE A 481 -3.88 -52.04 -23.08
C ILE A 481 -4.27 -52.30 -24.54
N ALA A 482 -3.35 -52.91 -25.28
CA ALA A 482 -3.58 -53.34 -26.65
C ALA A 482 -4.46 -54.61 -26.69
N GLN A 483 -5.31 -54.69 -27.72
CA GLN A 483 -5.53 -55.91 -28.49
C GLN A 483 -5.20 -55.61 -29.95
#